data_AF-A0A8B9RJK3-F1
#
_entry.id   AF-A0A8B9RJK3-F1
#
_cell.length_a   1.000
_cell.length_b   1.000
_cell.length_c   1.000
_cell.angle_alpha   90.00
_cell.angle_beta   90.00
_cell.angle_gamma   90.00
#
_symmetry.space_group_name_H-M   'P 1'
#
loop_
_entity.id
_entity.type
_entity.pdbx_description
1 polymer ?
#
loop_
_entity_poly.entity_id
_entity_poly.type
_entity_poly.pdbx_seq_one_letter_code
_entity_poly.pdbx_strand_id
1 'polypeptide(L)'
;MKEQSVAVFQFLDSSSKEQAEAWASYMTNSPTLIVMIGLPARGKTYMSKKLTRYLNWIGVPTKVFNLGVYRREAVRSYKSYDFFRHDNEEAMKIRKQCALVALQDVKVYFNEEGGQIAVFDATNTTRERRDLILNFVKENAYKVFFVESVCDDPDVIAANIMEVKVSSPDYPEAHRERVMDDFLKRIECYKVTYQPLDPEDYDKDLSFIQVMNVGRRYLVNRVQDYIQSKIVYYLMNIHVHSHSIYLCRHGESDHNLQGRIGGDSELSPRGKQFAAALREFIEEHGLSDLKVWTSQLRRTIQTAEALGVPYEQWKILNEIDAGVCEEMTYDMIQSTFPEEFALRDQDKYHYRYPGGESYQDLVQRLEPVIMELERQGNVLVVCHQAVMRCLLAYFLDKSADDLPYLKCPLHTVLKLTPVAYGCKVELFHLNVEAVNTHRDRPLGKSWMGPAPLMLRRNSYTPLSSHDQVKRPRLYSAGNRPWLPLAPSPSGLHFPNTPDGVLLPTSVPS
;
A
#
# COMPACT_ATOMS: atom_id res chain seq x y z
N MET A 1 -22.49 5.82 59.13
CA MET A 1 -23.86 5.76 58.53
C MET A 1 -24.15 7.15 58.00
N LYS A 2 -23.86 7.36 56.72
CA LYS A 2 -24.83 7.56 55.62
C LYS A 2 -25.58 8.89 55.71
N GLU A 3 -25.09 9.86 54.95
CA GLU A 3 -25.95 10.75 54.16
C GLU A 3 -25.22 11.07 52.86
N GLN A 4 -25.86 10.73 51.75
CA GLN A 4 -25.38 10.89 50.38
C GLN A 4 -25.78 12.27 49.89
N SER A 5 -24.80 13.11 49.52
CA SER A 5 -25.01 14.26 48.65
C SER A 5 -24.49 13.90 47.27
N VAL A 6 -25.41 13.70 46.33
CA VAL A 6 -25.12 13.48 44.91
C VAL A 6 -24.69 14.81 44.31
N ALA A 7 -23.39 14.94 44.02
CA ALA A 7 -22.86 16.04 43.22
C ALA A 7 -23.08 15.70 41.74
N VAL A 8 -23.87 16.55 41.08
CA VAL A 8 -24.10 16.56 39.63
C VAL A 8 -22.79 16.89 38.93
N PHE A 9 -22.16 15.91 38.28
CA PHE A 9 -21.12 16.17 37.29
C PHE A 9 -21.79 16.51 35.96
N GLN A 10 -21.79 17.80 35.62
CA GLN A 10 -22.00 18.26 34.25
C GLN A 10 -20.87 17.68 33.39
N PHE A 11 -21.19 16.67 32.57
CA PHE A 11 -20.34 16.30 31.45
C PHE A 11 -20.41 17.44 30.42
N LEU A 12 -19.29 18.15 30.28
CA LEU A 12 -19.04 19.04 29.16
C LEU A 12 -19.05 18.19 27.88
N ASP A 13 -20.01 18.50 27.02
CA ASP A 13 -20.19 17.98 25.68
C ASP A 13 -18.98 18.41 24.81
N SER A 14 -18.00 17.53 24.65
CA SER A 14 -16.94 17.69 23.66
C SER A 14 -17.33 16.95 22.40
N SER A 15 -18.18 17.56 21.58
CA SER A 15 -18.45 17.11 20.21
C SER A 15 -17.21 17.38 19.33
N SER A 16 -16.15 16.59 19.48
CA SER A 16 -15.12 16.48 18.44
C SER A 16 -15.70 15.64 17.31
N LYS A 17 -15.71 16.21 16.10
CA LYS A 17 -16.02 15.46 14.87
C LYS A 17 -15.01 14.33 14.75
N GLU A 18 -15.37 13.10 15.08
CA GLU A 18 -14.58 11.93 14.70
C GLU A 18 -14.58 11.86 13.17
N GLN A 19 -13.51 12.32 12.53
CA GLN A 19 -13.24 12.00 11.12
C GLN A 19 -13.16 10.48 10.98
N ALA A 20 -13.62 9.93 9.85
CA ALA A 20 -13.49 8.51 9.56
C ALA A 20 -12.02 8.18 9.27
N GLU A 21 -11.23 7.99 10.32
CA GLU A 21 -9.83 7.60 10.21
C GLU A 21 -9.73 6.19 9.63
N ALA A 22 -8.74 5.97 8.75
CA ALA A 22 -8.48 4.64 8.22
C ALA A 22 -8.08 3.69 9.36
N TRP A 23 -8.37 2.39 9.22
CA TRP A 23 -8.08 1.40 10.27
C TRP A 23 -6.62 1.43 10.75
N ALA A 24 -5.67 1.59 9.82
CA ALA A 24 -4.25 1.66 10.17
C ALA A 24 -3.90 2.95 10.96
N SER A 25 -4.56 4.06 10.63
CA SER A 25 -4.42 5.34 11.36
C SER A 25 -4.97 5.23 12.77
N TYR A 26 -6.19 4.67 12.91
CA TYR A 26 -6.83 4.44 14.21
C TYR A 26 -5.97 3.60 15.17
N MET A 27 -5.19 2.65 14.64
CA MET A 27 -4.31 1.79 15.43
C MET A 27 -2.96 2.44 15.78
N THR A 28 -2.70 3.67 15.33
CA THR A 28 -1.44 4.42 15.54
C THR A 28 -1.57 5.37 16.73
N ASN A 29 -1.29 4.87 17.94
CA ASN A 29 -1.57 5.60 19.20
C ASN A 29 -0.57 6.72 19.57
N SER A 30 0.67 6.67 19.06
CA SER A 30 1.68 7.69 19.36
C SER A 30 2.53 7.93 18.10
N PRO A 31 2.90 9.19 17.79
CA PRO A 31 3.72 9.47 16.62
C PRO A 31 5.01 8.66 16.63
N THR A 32 5.38 8.12 15.47
CA THR A 32 6.53 7.23 15.33
C THR A 32 7.56 7.81 14.37
N LEU A 33 8.80 7.97 14.85
CA LEU A 33 9.94 8.35 14.03
C LEU A 33 10.61 7.10 13.48
N ILE A 34 10.52 6.89 12.17
CA ILE A 34 11.30 5.87 11.46
C ILE A 34 12.66 6.45 11.12
N VAL A 35 13.73 5.81 11.60
CA VAL A 35 15.11 6.30 11.41
C VAL A 35 15.86 5.37 10.48
N MET A 36 16.19 5.87 9.29
CA MET A 36 16.97 5.09 8.32
C MET A 36 18.44 5.03 8.74
N ILE A 37 19.06 3.85 8.61
CA ILE A 37 20.49 3.64 8.88
C ILE A 37 21.15 2.94 7.69
N GLY A 38 22.40 3.29 7.42
CA GLY A 38 23.27 2.54 6.53
C GLY A 38 24.14 3.43 5.67
N LEU A 39 25.13 2.81 5.02
CA LEU A 39 26.06 3.49 4.12
C LEU A 39 25.35 4.13 2.90
N PRO A 40 25.98 5.10 2.22
CA PRO A 40 25.46 5.62 0.95
C PRO A 40 25.24 4.52 -0.11
N ALA A 41 24.31 4.74 -1.05
CA ALA A 41 23.92 3.77 -2.10
C ALA A 41 23.41 2.40 -1.60
N ARG A 42 22.76 2.40 -0.43
CA ARG A 42 22.09 1.22 0.16
C ARG A 42 20.55 1.31 0.12
N GLY A 43 19.96 1.90 -0.92
CA GLY A 43 18.50 1.93 -1.06
C GLY A 43 17.68 2.67 0.02
N LYS A 44 18.29 3.37 0.98
CA LYS A 44 17.55 4.07 2.07
C LYS A 44 16.46 5.01 1.56
N THR A 45 16.79 5.91 0.64
CA THR A 45 15.82 6.87 0.06
C THR A 45 14.72 6.16 -0.73
N TYR A 46 15.05 5.05 -1.40
CA TYR A 46 14.08 4.21 -2.10
C TYR A 46 13.07 3.61 -1.12
N MET A 47 13.56 2.92 -0.07
CA MET A 47 12.71 2.33 0.97
C MET A 47 11.90 3.41 1.70
N SER A 48 12.50 4.55 2.00
CA SER A 48 11.82 5.68 2.66
C SER A 48 10.61 6.14 1.86
N LYS A 49 10.80 6.39 0.56
CA LYS A 49 9.70 6.85 -0.31
C LYS A 49 8.64 5.77 -0.53
N LYS A 50 9.05 4.53 -0.81
CA LYS A 50 8.11 3.42 -0.98
C LYS A 50 7.29 3.17 0.29
N LEU A 51 7.93 3.22 1.45
CA LEU A 51 7.28 3.03 2.74
C LEU A 51 6.31 4.17 3.04
N THR A 52 6.72 5.43 2.84
CA THR A 52 5.84 6.59 2.99
C THR A 52 4.64 6.53 2.06
N ARG A 53 4.83 6.15 0.79
CA ARG A 53 3.74 5.98 -0.18
C ARG A 53 2.74 4.91 0.28
N TYR A 54 3.23 3.76 0.73
CA TYR A 54 2.39 2.70 1.28
C TYR A 54 1.61 3.15 2.52
N LEU A 55 2.29 3.76 3.49
CA LEU A 55 1.66 4.22 4.74
C LEU A 55 0.58 5.28 4.47
N ASN A 56 0.87 6.26 3.60
CA ASN A 56 -0.14 7.25 3.20
C ASN A 56 -1.32 6.59 2.45
N TRP A 57 -1.05 5.62 1.57
CA TRP A 57 -2.10 4.93 0.83
C TRP A 57 -3.03 4.14 1.74
N ILE A 58 -2.52 3.46 2.79
CA ILE A 58 -3.38 2.82 3.81
C ILE A 58 -3.99 3.81 4.82
N GLY A 59 -3.76 5.12 4.63
CA GLY A 59 -4.36 6.21 5.37
C GLY A 59 -3.63 6.66 6.62
N VAL A 60 -2.34 6.31 6.79
CA VAL A 60 -1.48 6.75 7.90
C VAL A 60 -0.64 7.96 7.45
N PRO A 61 -0.91 9.18 7.94
CA PRO A 61 -0.19 10.39 7.52
C PRO A 61 1.31 10.27 7.77
N THR A 62 2.07 10.22 6.67
CA THR A 62 3.50 9.96 6.69
C THR A 62 4.29 10.94 5.82
N LYS A 63 5.42 11.46 6.32
CA LYS A 63 6.30 12.41 5.60
C LYS A 63 7.76 12.00 5.68
N VAL A 64 8.50 12.15 4.58
CA VAL A 64 9.97 11.90 4.54
C VAL A 64 10.73 13.20 4.79
N PHE A 65 11.71 13.13 5.70
CA PHE A 65 12.67 14.19 6.00
C PHE A 65 14.05 13.76 5.51
N ASN A 66 14.41 14.15 4.28
CA ASN A 66 15.65 13.73 3.63
C ASN A 66 16.79 14.72 3.94
N LEU A 67 17.74 14.31 4.79
CA LEU A 67 18.87 15.17 5.19
C LEU A 67 19.78 15.62 4.04
N GLY A 68 19.75 14.90 2.92
CA GLY A 68 20.45 15.31 1.71
C GLY A 68 19.89 16.60 1.10
N VAL A 69 18.58 16.85 1.24
CA VAL A 69 17.89 18.09 0.82
C VAL A 69 18.32 19.25 1.71
N TYR A 70 18.12 19.12 3.02
CA TYR A 70 18.55 20.12 4.03
C TYR A 70 20.02 20.53 3.86
N ARG A 71 20.91 19.56 3.68
CA ARG A 71 22.34 19.83 3.45
C ARG A 71 22.57 20.59 2.12
N ARG A 72 21.87 20.25 1.04
CA ARG A 72 22.02 20.98 -0.24
C ARG A 72 21.58 22.43 -0.13
N GLU A 73 20.49 22.69 0.59
CA GLU A 73 20.00 24.05 0.83
C GLU A 73 20.99 24.86 1.68
N ALA A 74 21.59 24.24 2.70
CA ALA A 74 22.56 24.90 3.58
C ALA A 74 23.90 25.22 2.89
N VAL A 75 24.42 24.31 2.05
CA VAL A 75 25.78 24.42 1.49
C VAL A 75 25.79 24.95 0.05
N ARG A 76 24.64 24.96 -0.64
CA ARG A 76 24.43 25.28 -2.08
C ARG A 76 25.19 24.39 -3.07
N SER A 77 26.49 24.16 -2.88
CA SER A 77 27.29 23.17 -3.62
C SER A 77 28.53 22.78 -2.82
N TYR A 78 28.91 21.50 -2.85
CA TYR A 78 30.21 21.04 -2.35
C TYR A 78 30.95 20.31 -3.47
N LYS A 79 32.29 20.36 -3.47
CA LYS A 79 33.10 19.97 -4.63
C LYS A 79 33.41 18.48 -4.74
N SER A 80 33.49 17.76 -3.62
CA SER A 80 33.97 16.38 -3.58
C SER A 80 33.56 15.64 -2.31
N TYR A 81 33.94 14.36 -2.23
CA TYR A 81 33.86 13.50 -1.07
C TYR A 81 34.52 14.08 0.20
N ASP A 82 35.42 15.06 0.09
CA ASP A 82 36.14 15.67 1.22
C ASP A 82 35.20 16.31 2.26
N PHE A 83 34.03 16.77 1.81
CA PHE A 83 32.97 17.27 2.70
C PHE A 83 32.45 16.19 3.66
N PHE A 84 32.59 14.90 3.32
CA PHE A 84 32.05 13.81 4.11
C PHE A 84 33.05 13.16 5.06
N ARG A 85 34.33 13.55 5.00
CA ARG A 85 35.35 13.02 5.91
C ARG A 85 34.96 13.27 7.37
N HIS A 86 35.35 12.36 8.25
CA HIS A 86 35.03 12.44 9.67
C HIS A 86 35.91 13.44 10.42
N ASP A 87 37.10 13.74 9.89
CA ASP A 87 38.07 14.73 10.39
C ASP A 87 37.80 16.15 9.87
N ASN A 88 36.80 16.34 9.01
CA ASN A 88 36.36 17.65 8.56
C ASN A 88 35.37 18.25 9.58
N GLU A 89 35.90 18.95 10.59
CA GLU A 89 35.12 19.51 11.70
C GLU A 89 34.02 20.48 11.25
N GLU A 90 34.32 21.36 10.27
CA GLU A 90 33.36 22.32 9.74
C GLU A 90 32.18 21.60 9.07
N ALA A 91 32.48 20.63 8.19
CA ALA A 91 31.43 19.87 7.51
C ALA A 91 30.65 18.96 8.47
N MET A 92 31.30 18.43 9.52
CA MET A 92 30.63 17.71 10.61
C MET A 92 29.63 18.61 11.35
N LYS A 93 30.04 19.84 11.69
CA LYS A 93 29.17 20.85 12.33
C LYS A 93 27.97 21.19 11.46
N ILE A 94 28.18 21.44 10.16
CA ILE A 94 27.10 21.71 9.20
C ILE A 94 26.14 20.53 9.11
N ARG A 95 26.64 19.30 8.94
CA ARG A 95 25.80 18.09 8.86
C ARG A 95 25.03 17.83 10.15
N LYS A 96 25.60 18.13 11.31
CA LYS A 96 24.92 18.06 12.61
C LYS A 96 23.81 19.10 12.69
N GLN A 97 24.07 20.34 12.28
CA GLN A 97 23.06 21.39 12.26
C GLN A 97 21.88 21.05 11.33
N CYS A 98 22.15 20.49 10.14
CA CYS A 98 21.10 20.05 9.22
C CYS A 98 20.20 18.96 9.87
N ALA A 99 20.79 18.05 10.65
CA ALA A 99 20.04 17.04 11.38
C ALA A 99 19.11 17.66 12.44
N LEU A 100 19.62 18.64 13.19
CA LEU A 100 18.84 19.34 14.21
C LEU A 100 17.67 20.12 13.62
N VAL A 101 17.89 20.82 12.50
CA VAL A 101 16.82 21.53 11.78
C VAL A 101 15.75 20.55 11.29
N ALA A 102 16.15 19.44 10.68
CA ALA A 102 15.19 18.44 10.22
C ALA A 102 14.41 17.78 11.39
N LEU A 103 15.03 17.56 12.55
CA LEU A 103 14.31 17.08 13.74
C LEU A 103 13.32 18.10 14.29
N GLN A 104 13.62 19.40 14.18
CA GLN A 104 12.66 20.45 14.52
C GLN A 104 11.45 20.42 13.59
N ASP A 105 11.66 20.21 12.28
CA ASP A 105 10.55 20.08 11.33
C ASP A 105 9.74 18.79 11.57
N VAL A 106 10.37 17.70 12.00
CA VAL A 106 9.67 16.49 12.47
C VAL A 106 8.76 16.81 13.65
N LYS A 107 9.24 17.62 14.61
CA LYS A 107 8.45 18.04 15.77
C LYS A 107 7.23 18.87 15.36
N VAL A 108 7.40 19.81 14.44
CA VAL A 108 6.29 20.61 13.88
C VAL A 108 5.30 19.68 13.18
N TYR A 109 5.78 18.75 12.36
CA TYR A 109 4.91 17.82 11.64
C TYR A 109 4.04 16.97 12.57
N PHE A 110 4.60 16.44 13.66
CA PHE A 110 3.83 15.64 14.63
C PHE A 110 2.87 16.47 15.48
N ASN A 111 3.28 17.65 15.93
CA ASN A 111 2.50 18.41 16.91
C ASN A 111 1.52 19.41 16.29
N GLU A 112 1.79 19.87 15.07
CA GLU A 112 1.08 20.99 14.44
C GLU A 112 0.41 20.60 13.11
N GLU A 113 1.01 19.69 12.32
CA GLU A 113 0.49 19.30 11.00
C GLU A 113 -0.37 18.02 11.02
N GLY A 114 -0.58 17.40 12.18
CA GLY A 114 -1.36 16.15 12.31
C GLY A 114 -0.66 14.90 11.76
N GLY A 115 0.68 14.95 11.63
CA GLY A 115 1.49 13.82 11.19
C GLY A 115 1.54 12.68 12.19
N GLN A 116 1.52 11.44 11.72
CA GLN A 116 1.63 10.25 12.57
C GLN A 116 2.98 9.55 12.44
N ILE A 117 3.57 9.53 11.23
CA ILE A 117 4.88 8.91 10.99
C ILE A 117 5.82 9.87 10.25
N ALA A 118 7.01 10.04 10.79
CA ALA A 118 8.08 10.75 10.12
C ALA A 118 9.18 9.76 9.73
N VAL A 119 9.62 9.79 8.47
CA VAL A 119 10.75 8.98 8.00
C VAL A 119 11.99 9.87 7.89
N PHE A 120 12.92 9.69 8.82
CA PHE A 120 14.17 10.43 8.89
C PHE A 120 15.24 9.75 8.01
N ASP A 121 15.32 10.18 6.75
CA ASP A 121 16.20 9.60 5.73
C ASP A 121 17.59 10.25 5.78
N ALA A 122 18.51 9.57 6.47
CA ALA A 122 19.92 9.91 6.56
C ALA A 122 20.79 8.65 6.72
N THR A 123 22.11 8.81 6.82
CA THR A 123 23.02 7.67 7.04
C THR A 123 22.94 7.12 8.46
N ASN A 124 22.89 7.99 9.47
CA ASN A 124 22.79 7.65 10.90
C ASN A 124 23.70 6.49 11.34
N THR A 125 24.91 6.44 10.76
CA THR A 125 25.84 5.32 10.86
C THR A 125 26.60 5.27 12.19
N THR A 126 26.55 6.30 13.03
CA THR A 126 27.26 6.35 14.32
C THR A 126 26.28 6.23 15.49
N ARG A 127 26.71 5.59 16.58
CA ARG A 127 25.93 5.51 17.83
C ARG A 127 25.61 6.89 18.38
N GLU A 128 26.59 7.80 18.42
CA GLU A 128 26.39 9.20 18.86
C GLU A 128 25.22 9.90 18.12
N ARG A 129 25.09 9.70 16.81
CA ARG A 129 23.99 10.27 16.04
C ARG A 129 22.65 9.64 16.42
N ARG A 130 22.63 8.32 16.64
CA ARG A 130 21.41 7.61 17.04
C ARG A 130 20.97 7.99 18.45
N ASP A 131 21.91 8.16 19.38
CA ASP A 131 21.65 8.62 20.74
C ASP A 131 21.06 10.04 20.77
N LEU A 132 21.54 10.94 19.90
CA LEU A 132 20.95 12.27 19.71
C LEU A 132 19.48 12.18 19.29
N ILE A 133 19.16 11.28 18.36
CA ILE A 133 17.78 11.07 17.89
C ILE A 133 16.93 10.41 18.98
N LEU A 134 17.47 9.44 19.71
CA LEU A 134 16.80 8.78 20.84
C LEU A 134 16.45 9.77 21.96
N ASN A 135 17.36 10.68 22.29
CA ASN A 135 17.10 11.75 23.25
C ASN A 135 15.97 12.67 22.78
N PHE A 136 16.00 13.11 21.51
CA PHE A 136 14.92 13.89 20.92
C PHE A 136 13.56 13.16 20.99
N VAL A 137 13.52 11.88 20.64
CA VAL A 137 12.30 11.06 20.69
C VAL A 137 11.78 10.95 22.14
N LYS A 138 12.67 10.71 23.10
CA LYS A 138 12.34 10.59 24.53
C LYS A 138 11.79 11.90 25.09
N GLU A 139 12.43 13.03 24.79
CA GLU A 139 12.02 14.37 25.25
C GLU A 139 10.63 14.77 24.76
N ASN A 140 10.22 14.29 23.58
CA ASN A 140 8.92 14.62 22.99
C ASN A 140 7.90 13.47 23.09
N ALA A 141 8.22 12.39 23.83
CA ALA A 141 7.36 11.23 24.02
C ALA A 141 6.89 10.55 22.71
N TYR A 142 7.76 10.53 21.69
CA TYR A 142 7.51 9.80 20.45
C TYR A 142 7.99 8.35 20.57
N LYS A 143 7.57 7.51 19.62
CA LYS A 143 8.17 6.19 19.39
C LYS A 143 9.28 6.30 18.35
N VAL A 144 10.18 5.31 18.33
CA VAL A 144 11.23 5.17 17.33
C VAL A 144 11.26 3.76 16.76
N PHE A 145 11.48 3.65 15.46
CA PHE A 145 11.72 2.37 14.79
C PHE A 145 12.86 2.52 13.78
N PHE A 146 13.95 1.76 13.94
CA PHE A 146 15.08 1.88 13.03
C PHE A 146 14.95 0.93 11.84
N VAL A 147 15.32 1.40 10.65
CA VAL A 147 15.39 0.61 9.42
C VAL A 147 16.82 0.71 8.88
N GLU A 148 17.63 -0.31 9.12
CA GLU A 148 19.00 -0.37 8.65
C GLU A 148 19.08 -1.14 7.34
N SER A 149 19.71 -0.55 6.31
CA SER A 149 20.02 -1.24 5.08
C SER A 149 21.49 -1.62 5.01
N VAL A 150 21.74 -2.93 5.02
CA VAL A 150 23.07 -3.52 4.91
C VAL A 150 23.16 -4.20 3.55
N CYS A 151 24.15 -3.83 2.74
CA CYS A 151 24.42 -4.50 1.48
C CYS A 151 25.92 -4.48 1.22
N ASP A 152 26.50 -5.64 0.99
CA ASP A 152 27.93 -5.78 0.70
C ASP A 152 28.19 -6.28 -0.72
N ASP A 153 27.11 -6.50 -1.48
CA ASP A 153 27.16 -6.94 -2.88
C ASP A 153 27.60 -5.77 -3.80
N PRO A 154 28.80 -5.85 -4.42
CA PRO A 154 29.36 -4.77 -5.22
C PRO A 154 28.52 -4.43 -6.45
N ASP A 155 27.85 -5.42 -7.05
CA ASP A 155 27.05 -5.22 -8.27
C ASP A 155 25.78 -4.43 -7.96
N VAL A 156 25.13 -4.75 -6.84
CA VAL A 156 23.99 -3.97 -6.33
C VAL A 156 24.40 -2.53 -6.03
N ILE A 157 25.57 -2.34 -5.43
CA ILE A 157 26.06 -1.02 -5.05
C ILE A 157 26.34 -0.19 -6.31
N ALA A 158 27.01 -0.76 -7.29
CA ALA A 158 27.28 -0.13 -8.58
C ALA A 158 25.97 0.24 -9.28
N ALA A 159 24.99 -0.68 -9.34
CA ALA A 159 23.68 -0.43 -9.93
C ALA A 159 22.95 0.74 -9.24
N ASN A 160 22.92 0.76 -7.91
CA ASN A 160 22.30 1.84 -7.12
C ASN A 160 22.95 3.21 -7.35
N ILE A 161 24.28 3.26 -7.51
CA ILE A 161 25.01 4.50 -7.82
C ILE A 161 24.63 4.97 -9.23
N MET A 162 24.63 4.06 -10.21
CA MET A 162 24.32 4.38 -11.59
C MET A 162 22.89 4.86 -11.79
N GLU A 163 21.91 4.21 -11.16
CA GLU A 163 20.49 4.54 -11.32
C GLU A 163 20.13 5.87 -10.65
N VAL A 164 20.64 6.11 -9.44
CA VAL A 164 20.09 7.15 -8.55
C VAL A 164 21.05 8.31 -8.33
N LYS A 165 22.36 8.09 -8.45
CA LYS A 165 23.38 9.08 -8.05
C LYS A 165 24.04 9.79 -9.22
N VAL A 166 24.08 9.16 -10.39
CA VAL A 166 24.53 9.83 -11.63
C VAL A 166 23.59 10.98 -12.03
N SER A 167 22.30 10.87 -11.74
CA SER A 167 21.28 11.91 -11.96
C SER A 167 21.02 12.78 -10.73
N SER A 168 21.82 12.64 -9.66
CA SER A 168 21.63 13.38 -8.42
C SER A 168 22.03 14.85 -8.60
N PRO A 169 21.29 15.81 -7.99
CA PRO A 169 21.70 17.22 -7.94
C PRO A 169 23.06 17.45 -7.28
N ASP A 170 23.56 16.48 -6.53
CA ASP A 170 24.92 16.50 -5.95
C ASP A 170 26.02 16.49 -7.05
N TYR A 171 25.71 16.12 -8.29
CA TYR A 171 26.67 15.99 -9.41
C TYR A 171 26.17 16.67 -10.70
N PRO A 172 26.22 18.01 -10.81
CA PRO A 172 25.82 18.72 -12.03
C PRO A 172 26.79 18.41 -13.19
N GLU A 173 26.26 17.87 -14.29
CA GLU A 173 26.95 17.66 -15.60
C GLU A 173 28.38 17.10 -15.52
N ALA A 174 28.63 16.13 -14.63
CA ALA A 174 29.92 15.46 -14.53
C ALA A 174 29.97 14.17 -15.38
N HIS A 175 31.13 13.87 -15.97
CA HIS A 175 31.37 12.57 -16.61
C HIS A 175 31.09 11.43 -15.62
N ARG A 176 30.28 10.44 -16.04
CA ARG A 176 29.76 9.34 -15.20
C ARG A 176 30.85 8.66 -14.36
N GLU A 177 32.04 8.49 -14.93
CA GLU A 177 33.19 7.87 -14.27
C GLU A 177 33.69 8.65 -13.05
N ARG A 178 33.73 9.99 -13.14
CA ARG A 178 34.15 10.86 -12.02
C ARG A 178 33.13 10.85 -10.88
N VAL A 179 31.84 10.77 -11.21
CA VAL A 179 30.76 10.64 -10.20
C VAL A 179 30.88 9.33 -9.45
N MET A 180 31.14 8.23 -10.15
CA MET A 180 31.34 6.92 -9.54
C MET A 180 32.52 6.93 -8.57
N ASP A 181 33.70 7.41 -9.01
CA ASP A 181 34.90 7.47 -8.18
C ASP A 181 34.72 8.34 -6.92
N ASP A 182 34.17 9.55 -7.08
CA ASP A 182 33.86 10.43 -5.93
C ASP A 182 32.88 9.77 -4.96
N PHE A 183 31.83 9.12 -5.48
CA PHE A 183 30.81 8.50 -4.63
C PHE A 183 31.35 7.26 -3.89
N LEU A 184 32.23 6.48 -4.52
CA LEU A 184 32.93 5.38 -3.85
C LEU A 184 33.82 5.90 -2.72
N LYS A 185 34.61 6.94 -2.94
CA LYS A 185 35.42 7.60 -1.89
C LYS A 185 34.55 8.16 -0.76
N ARG A 186 33.39 8.71 -1.10
CA ARG A 186 32.39 9.13 -0.12
C ARG A 186 31.89 7.95 0.73
N ILE A 187 31.65 6.77 0.15
CA ILE A 187 31.27 5.57 0.92
C ILE A 187 32.39 5.19 1.89
N GLU A 188 33.65 5.20 1.44
CA GLU A 188 34.80 4.90 2.30
C GLU A 188 34.89 5.85 3.50
N CYS A 189 34.58 7.14 3.32
CA CYS A 189 34.53 8.10 4.44
C CYS A 189 33.54 7.69 5.54
N TYR A 190 32.39 7.10 5.18
CA TYR A 190 31.40 6.64 6.16
C TYR A 190 31.76 5.29 6.76
N LYS A 191 32.47 4.41 6.05
CA LYS A 191 32.90 3.10 6.58
C LYS A 191 33.81 3.25 7.79
N VAL A 192 34.67 4.27 7.81
CA VAL A 192 35.62 4.51 8.93
C VAL A 192 34.91 4.61 10.28
N THR A 193 33.70 5.17 10.33
CA THR A 193 32.97 5.43 11.57
C THR A 193 31.65 4.65 11.67
N TYR A 194 31.39 3.74 10.74
CA TYR A 194 30.13 3.00 10.72
C TYR A 194 30.09 1.97 11.86
N GLN A 195 29.08 2.11 12.70
CA GLN A 195 28.72 1.20 13.78
C GLN A 195 27.32 0.66 13.47
N PRO A 196 27.23 -0.53 12.84
CA PRO A 196 25.94 -1.18 12.56
C PRO A 196 25.11 -1.39 13.83
N LEU A 197 23.81 -1.64 13.67
CA LEU A 197 22.99 -2.04 14.82
C LEU A 197 23.44 -3.41 15.34
N ASP A 198 23.58 -3.49 16.66
CA ASP A 198 24.03 -4.67 17.39
C ASP A 198 22.92 -5.22 18.31
N PRO A 199 22.12 -6.20 17.84
CA PRO A 199 21.02 -6.78 18.61
C PRO A 199 21.47 -7.56 19.85
N GLU A 200 22.73 -7.96 19.94
CA GLU A 200 23.22 -8.84 21.01
C GLU A 200 23.73 -8.05 22.22
N ASP A 201 24.20 -6.82 22.00
CA ASP A 201 24.74 -5.96 23.06
C ASP A 201 24.13 -4.56 23.06
N TYR A 202 24.73 -3.60 22.33
CA TYR A 202 24.43 -2.16 22.50
C TYR A 202 22.98 -1.79 22.14
N ASP A 203 22.42 -2.38 21.08
CA ASP A 203 21.12 -2.01 20.53
C ASP A 203 20.02 -3.03 20.89
N LYS A 204 20.27 -3.99 21.81
CA LYS A 204 19.35 -5.10 22.17
C LYS A 204 17.95 -4.67 22.61
N ASP A 205 17.83 -3.48 23.18
CA ASP A 205 16.57 -2.93 23.69
C ASP A 205 15.84 -2.05 22.65
N LEU A 206 16.44 -1.78 21.50
CA LEU A 206 15.87 -0.95 20.44
C LEU A 206 14.95 -1.73 19.52
N SER A 207 13.94 -1.05 18.98
CA SER A 207 13.02 -1.61 17.98
C SER A 207 13.53 -1.32 16.58
N PHE A 208 13.82 -2.37 15.80
CA PHE A 208 14.41 -2.19 14.48
C PHE A 208 14.23 -3.38 13.53
N ILE A 209 14.51 -3.12 12.26
CA ILE A 209 14.73 -4.12 11.22
C ILE A 209 16.05 -3.83 10.48
N GLN A 210 16.87 -4.85 10.30
CA GLN A 210 18.01 -4.86 9.39
C GLN A 210 17.61 -5.59 8.11
N VAL A 211 17.61 -4.86 6.99
CA VAL A 211 17.35 -5.39 5.65
C VAL A 211 18.70 -5.67 4.99
N MET A 212 19.04 -6.95 4.85
CA MET A 212 20.36 -7.39 4.41
C MET A 212 20.33 -7.89 2.96
N ASN A 213 21.30 -7.41 2.17
CA ASN A 213 21.49 -7.76 0.76
C ASN A 213 20.19 -7.69 -0.04
N VAL A 214 19.54 -6.53 0.02
CA VAL A 214 18.35 -6.22 -0.79
C VAL A 214 17.17 -7.15 -0.50
N GLY A 215 16.96 -7.46 0.78
CA GLY A 215 15.84 -8.28 1.22
C GLY A 215 16.08 -9.80 1.12
N ARG A 216 17.32 -10.24 0.89
CA ARG A 216 17.65 -11.68 0.99
C ARG A 216 17.53 -12.21 2.41
N ARG A 217 17.85 -11.37 3.41
CA ARG A 217 17.76 -11.70 4.83
C ARG A 217 17.27 -10.50 5.62
N TYR A 218 16.59 -10.80 6.73
CA TYR A 218 16.07 -9.81 7.65
C TYR A 218 16.45 -10.20 9.08
N LEU A 219 16.77 -9.21 9.90
CA LEU A 219 16.82 -9.34 11.35
C LEU A 219 15.84 -8.32 11.93
N VAL A 220 14.91 -8.77 12.76
CA VAL A 220 13.89 -7.92 13.37
C VAL A 220 14.03 -8.02 14.88
N ASN A 221 14.13 -6.88 15.56
CA ASN A 221 14.23 -6.81 17.02
C ASN A 221 13.07 -5.99 17.60
N ARG A 222 12.42 -6.53 18.63
CA ARG A 222 11.43 -5.86 19.50
C ARG A 222 10.40 -4.99 18.77
N VAL A 223 9.59 -5.59 17.91
CA VAL A 223 8.39 -4.93 17.35
C VAL A 223 7.42 -4.58 18.47
N GLN A 224 7.06 -3.31 18.61
CA GLN A 224 6.29 -2.79 19.76
C GLN A 224 4.79 -2.75 19.52
N ASP A 225 4.36 -2.54 18.27
CA ASP A 225 2.96 -2.28 17.95
C ASP A 225 2.57 -2.71 16.53
N TYR A 226 1.29 -2.49 16.21
CA TYR A 226 0.68 -2.82 14.94
C TYR A 226 1.40 -2.15 13.76
N ILE A 227 1.74 -0.87 13.88
CA ILE A 227 2.30 -0.12 12.75
C ILE A 227 3.73 -0.56 12.45
N GLN A 228 4.53 -0.84 13.48
CA GLN A 228 5.85 -1.45 13.30
C GLN A 228 5.75 -2.84 12.65
N SER A 229 4.77 -3.66 13.05
CA SER A 229 4.53 -4.96 12.42
C SER A 229 4.17 -4.82 10.93
N LYS A 230 3.36 -3.81 10.56
CA LYS A 230 3.01 -3.52 9.16
C LYS A 230 4.22 -3.02 8.37
N ILE A 231 5.04 -2.17 8.95
CA ILE A 231 6.29 -1.69 8.34
C ILE A 231 7.23 -2.86 8.05
N VAL A 232 7.44 -3.76 9.02
CA VAL A 232 8.26 -4.98 8.83
C VAL A 232 7.69 -5.84 7.71
N TYR A 233 6.38 -6.12 7.74
CA TYR A 233 5.72 -6.92 6.71
C TYR A 233 5.89 -6.31 5.31
N TYR A 234 5.71 -5.00 5.17
CA TYR A 234 5.90 -4.32 3.90
C TYR A 234 7.35 -4.41 3.40
N LEU A 235 8.32 -4.09 4.27
CA LEU A 235 9.75 -4.14 3.93
C LEU A 235 10.23 -5.55 3.54
N MET A 236 9.56 -6.60 4.05
CA MET A 236 9.82 -7.99 3.69
C MET A 236 9.26 -8.39 2.32
N ASN A 237 8.32 -7.64 1.76
CA ASN A 237 7.67 -7.95 0.48
C ASN A 237 8.13 -7.06 -0.68
N ILE A 238 8.79 -5.92 -0.41
CA ILE A 238 9.34 -5.09 -1.48
C ILE A 238 10.63 -5.70 -2.05
N HIS A 239 10.77 -5.68 -3.38
CA HIS A 239 12.04 -5.93 -4.05
C HIS A 239 12.43 -4.78 -4.97
N VAL A 240 13.73 -4.70 -5.30
CA VAL A 240 14.28 -3.69 -6.22
C VAL A 240 14.41 -4.19 -7.66
N HIS A 241 14.04 -5.45 -7.94
CA HIS A 241 14.08 -5.94 -9.33
C HIS A 241 13.12 -5.14 -10.21
N SER A 242 13.62 -4.73 -11.37
CA SER A 242 12.80 -4.08 -12.39
C SER A 242 11.77 -5.07 -12.92
N HIS A 243 10.50 -4.67 -12.89
CA HIS A 243 9.37 -5.44 -13.39
C HIS A 243 8.31 -4.49 -13.95
N SER A 244 7.39 -5.01 -14.77
CA SER A 244 6.28 -4.25 -15.33
C SER A 244 4.95 -4.76 -14.79
N ILE A 245 4.12 -3.84 -14.31
CA ILE A 245 2.75 -4.14 -13.90
C ILE A 245 1.81 -3.58 -14.96
N TYR A 246 0.93 -4.41 -15.48
CA TYR A 246 -0.06 -4.02 -16.48
C TYR A 246 -1.43 -3.96 -15.80
N LEU A 247 -2.09 -2.81 -15.90
CA LEU A 247 -3.43 -2.62 -15.38
C LEU A 247 -4.39 -2.33 -16.53
N CYS A 248 -5.49 -3.05 -16.58
CA CYS A 248 -6.62 -2.71 -17.44
C CYS A 248 -7.94 -3.05 -16.75
N ARG A 249 -9.02 -2.48 -17.27
CA ARG A 249 -10.36 -2.92 -16.90
C ARG A 249 -10.74 -4.14 -17.72
N HIS A 250 -11.78 -4.85 -17.28
CA HIS A 250 -12.55 -5.73 -18.16
C HIS A 250 -12.92 -5.01 -19.48
N GLY A 251 -13.17 -5.79 -20.54
CA GLY A 251 -13.82 -5.25 -21.75
C GLY A 251 -15.19 -4.65 -21.45
N GLU A 252 -15.67 -3.75 -22.30
CA GLU A 252 -16.99 -3.13 -22.17
C GLU A 252 -18.07 -4.17 -21.86
N SER A 253 -18.88 -3.92 -20.83
CA SER A 253 -19.98 -4.81 -20.41
C SER A 253 -21.35 -4.29 -20.81
N ASP A 254 -22.37 -5.15 -20.75
CA ASP A 254 -23.76 -4.73 -21.03
C ASP A 254 -24.24 -3.63 -20.06
N HIS A 255 -23.85 -3.71 -18.78
CA HIS A 255 -24.14 -2.64 -17.82
C HIS A 255 -23.44 -1.32 -18.16
N ASN A 256 -22.23 -1.37 -18.76
CA ASN A 256 -21.58 -0.15 -19.22
C ASN A 256 -22.40 0.53 -20.32
N LEU A 257 -22.88 -0.23 -21.31
CA LEU A 257 -23.74 0.29 -22.39
C LEU A 257 -25.04 0.92 -21.85
N GLN A 258 -25.59 0.36 -20.78
CA GLN A 258 -26.80 0.85 -20.13
C GLN A 258 -26.55 1.98 -19.11
N GLY A 259 -25.29 2.34 -18.84
CA GLY A 259 -24.92 3.32 -17.82
C GLY A 259 -25.22 2.87 -16.38
N ARG A 260 -25.34 1.55 -16.13
CA ARG A 260 -25.58 0.96 -14.81
C ARG A 260 -24.28 0.71 -14.07
N ILE A 261 -24.27 0.93 -12.75
CA ILE A 261 -23.13 0.61 -11.87
C ILE A 261 -23.28 -0.79 -11.26
N GLY A 262 -22.17 -1.40 -10.85
CA GLY A 262 -22.20 -2.69 -10.15
C GLY A 262 -22.69 -3.86 -11.02
N GLY A 263 -23.28 -4.86 -10.36
CA GLY A 263 -23.81 -6.10 -10.93
C GLY A 263 -22.73 -7.04 -11.46
N ASP A 264 -23.19 -8.09 -12.14
CA ASP A 264 -22.34 -9.14 -12.71
C ASP A 264 -22.68 -9.43 -14.19
N SER A 265 -22.85 -8.37 -14.97
CA SER A 265 -23.17 -8.47 -16.41
C SER A 265 -22.01 -9.07 -17.21
N GLU A 266 -22.34 -9.66 -18.36
CA GLU A 266 -21.36 -10.16 -19.33
C GLU A 266 -20.71 -9.04 -20.15
N LEU A 267 -19.69 -9.41 -20.93
CA LEU A 267 -19.08 -8.56 -21.95
C LEU A 267 -20.05 -8.28 -23.11
N SER A 268 -20.06 -7.02 -23.56
CA SER A 268 -20.68 -6.62 -24.81
C SER A 268 -19.91 -7.21 -26.01
N PRO A 269 -20.45 -7.13 -27.25
CA PRO A 269 -19.71 -7.49 -28.44
C PRO A 269 -18.37 -6.75 -28.57
N ARG A 270 -18.33 -5.45 -28.23
CA ARG A 270 -17.08 -4.66 -28.22
C ARG A 270 -16.15 -5.08 -27.08
N GLY A 271 -16.68 -5.45 -25.92
CA GLY A 271 -15.87 -6.02 -24.84
C GLY A 271 -15.15 -7.30 -25.23
N LYS A 272 -15.81 -8.17 -26.03
CA LYS A 272 -15.19 -9.39 -26.59
C LYS A 272 -14.10 -9.07 -27.62
N GLN A 273 -14.31 -8.05 -28.46
CA GLN A 273 -13.28 -7.56 -29.38
C GLN A 273 -12.06 -7.02 -28.64
N PHE A 274 -12.25 -6.26 -27.56
CA PHE A 274 -11.15 -5.81 -26.71
C PHE A 274 -10.39 -6.98 -26.09
N ALA A 275 -11.08 -8.02 -25.63
CA ALA A 275 -10.42 -9.19 -25.05
C ALA A 275 -9.52 -9.92 -26.09
N ALA A 276 -9.94 -9.97 -27.35
CA ALA A 276 -9.10 -10.47 -28.44
C ALA A 276 -7.90 -9.54 -28.73
N ALA A 277 -8.12 -8.23 -28.80
CA ALA A 277 -7.04 -7.25 -29.00
C ALA A 277 -6.03 -7.24 -27.83
N LEU A 278 -6.48 -7.51 -26.61
CA LEU A 278 -5.61 -7.64 -25.44
C LEU A 278 -4.71 -8.88 -25.54
N ARG A 279 -5.21 -9.98 -26.11
CA ARG A 279 -4.38 -11.15 -26.41
C ARG A 279 -3.30 -10.82 -27.44
N GLU A 280 -3.67 -10.17 -28.54
CA GLU A 280 -2.72 -9.73 -29.56
C GLU A 280 -1.64 -8.82 -28.97
N PHE A 281 -2.04 -7.87 -28.12
CA PHE A 281 -1.11 -7.00 -27.40
C PHE A 281 -0.09 -7.77 -26.55
N ILE A 282 -0.53 -8.81 -25.82
CA ILE A 282 0.35 -9.65 -24.99
C ILE A 282 1.35 -10.43 -25.86
N GLU A 283 0.88 -11.00 -26.97
CA GLU A 283 1.69 -11.76 -27.92
C GLU A 283 2.74 -10.85 -28.59
N GLU A 284 2.35 -9.67 -29.07
CA GLU A 284 3.23 -8.69 -29.71
C GLU A 284 4.33 -8.15 -28.79
N HIS A 285 4.01 -7.96 -27.51
CA HIS A 285 4.96 -7.44 -26.52
C HIS A 285 5.81 -8.55 -25.88
N GLY A 286 5.66 -9.81 -26.30
CA GLY A 286 6.46 -10.94 -25.83
C GLY A 286 6.31 -11.21 -24.32
N LEU A 287 5.12 -11.02 -23.76
CA LEU A 287 4.86 -11.12 -22.32
C LEU A 287 4.54 -12.56 -21.90
N SER A 288 5.41 -13.52 -22.24
CA SER A 288 5.13 -14.96 -22.09
C SER A 288 5.08 -15.47 -20.64
N ASP A 289 5.78 -14.81 -19.71
CA ASP A 289 5.84 -15.17 -18.28
C ASP A 289 4.90 -14.31 -17.41
N LEU A 290 3.86 -13.73 -18.02
CA LEU A 290 2.93 -12.81 -17.37
C LEU A 290 1.94 -13.56 -16.47
N LYS A 291 1.91 -13.22 -15.18
CA LYS A 291 0.82 -13.66 -14.29
C LYS A 291 -0.43 -12.84 -14.59
N VAL A 292 -1.58 -13.48 -14.74
CA VAL A 292 -2.85 -12.79 -14.99
C VAL A 292 -3.76 -12.93 -13.78
N TRP A 293 -4.22 -11.79 -13.25
CA TRP A 293 -5.18 -11.73 -12.15
C TRP A 293 -6.49 -11.10 -12.59
N THR A 294 -7.59 -11.66 -12.11
CA THR A 294 -8.94 -11.18 -12.37
C THR A 294 -9.71 -11.02 -11.07
N SER A 295 -10.84 -10.32 -11.13
CA SER A 295 -11.86 -10.42 -10.09
C SER A 295 -12.67 -11.72 -10.25
N GLN A 296 -13.62 -11.97 -9.35
CA GLN A 296 -14.59 -13.06 -9.50
C GLN A 296 -15.81 -12.70 -10.34
N LEU A 297 -15.87 -11.49 -10.90
CA LEU A 297 -16.99 -11.04 -11.73
C LEU A 297 -16.79 -11.46 -13.20
N ARG A 298 -17.90 -11.86 -13.85
CA ARG A 298 -17.92 -12.51 -15.17
C ARG A 298 -17.17 -11.72 -16.22
N ARG A 299 -17.37 -10.40 -16.27
CA ARG A 299 -16.71 -9.51 -17.24
C ARG A 299 -15.17 -9.56 -17.19
N THR A 300 -14.55 -9.67 -16.00
CA THR A 300 -13.09 -9.80 -15.91
C THR A 300 -12.62 -11.20 -16.29
N ILE A 301 -13.42 -12.22 -15.93
CA ILE A 301 -13.13 -13.62 -16.23
C ILE A 301 -13.18 -13.85 -17.75
N GLN A 302 -14.26 -13.43 -18.41
CA GLN A 302 -14.41 -13.52 -19.87
C GLN A 302 -13.32 -12.77 -20.64
N THR A 303 -12.83 -11.66 -20.08
CA THR A 303 -11.70 -10.92 -20.68
C THR A 303 -10.42 -11.75 -20.61
N ALA A 304 -10.13 -12.40 -19.47
CA ALA A 304 -8.94 -13.22 -19.29
C ALA A 304 -9.02 -14.57 -20.03
N GLU A 305 -10.21 -15.18 -20.13
CA GLU A 305 -10.43 -16.42 -20.89
C GLU A 305 -10.00 -16.28 -22.36
N ALA A 306 -10.24 -15.11 -22.97
CA ALA A 306 -9.84 -14.83 -24.34
C ALA A 306 -8.31 -14.84 -24.56
N LEU A 307 -7.52 -14.65 -23.49
CA LEU A 307 -6.07 -14.60 -23.55
C LEU A 307 -5.44 -15.98 -23.75
N GLY A 308 -6.16 -17.06 -23.41
CA GLY A 308 -5.65 -18.43 -23.55
C GLY A 308 -4.51 -18.80 -22.59
N VAL A 309 -4.31 -18.03 -21.51
CA VAL A 309 -3.28 -18.27 -20.49
C VAL A 309 -3.92 -18.55 -19.12
N PRO A 310 -3.21 -19.23 -18.19
CA PRO A 310 -3.69 -19.40 -16.82
C PRO A 310 -3.89 -18.04 -16.14
N TYR A 311 -4.98 -17.92 -15.38
CA TYR A 311 -5.28 -16.73 -14.60
C TYR A 311 -5.79 -17.10 -13.21
N GLU A 312 -5.59 -16.20 -12.24
CA GLU A 312 -6.04 -16.36 -10.86
C GLU A 312 -7.19 -15.40 -10.56
N GLN A 313 -8.24 -15.90 -9.92
CA GLN A 313 -9.41 -15.11 -9.55
C GLN A 313 -9.33 -14.66 -8.09
N TRP A 314 -9.35 -13.35 -7.87
CA TRP A 314 -9.23 -12.74 -6.55
C TRP A 314 -10.54 -12.03 -6.20
N LYS A 315 -11.26 -12.53 -5.19
CA LYS A 315 -12.51 -11.88 -4.72
C LYS A 315 -12.27 -10.42 -4.32
N ILE A 316 -11.12 -10.13 -3.73
CA ILE A 316 -10.73 -8.78 -3.30
C ILE A 316 -10.44 -7.83 -4.47
N LEU A 317 -10.43 -8.31 -5.71
CA LEU A 317 -10.40 -7.49 -6.93
C LEU A 317 -11.81 -7.17 -7.47
N ASN A 318 -12.90 -7.62 -6.83
CA ASN A 318 -14.26 -7.25 -7.24
C ASN A 318 -14.46 -5.72 -7.19
N GLU A 319 -15.34 -5.20 -8.05
CA GLU A 319 -15.67 -3.78 -8.07
C GLU A 319 -16.20 -3.31 -6.71
N ILE A 320 -16.13 -1.99 -6.46
CA ILE A 320 -16.74 -1.38 -5.28
C ILE A 320 -18.22 -1.78 -5.17
N ASP A 321 -18.63 -2.26 -4.00
CA ASP A 321 -20.02 -2.62 -3.72
C ASP A 321 -20.86 -1.35 -3.53
N ALA A 322 -21.83 -1.12 -4.42
CA ALA A 322 -22.74 0.01 -4.35
C ALA A 322 -23.96 -0.23 -3.43
N GLY A 323 -24.03 -1.38 -2.76
CA GLY A 323 -25.07 -1.71 -1.79
C GLY A 323 -26.48 -1.63 -2.39
N VAL A 324 -27.34 -0.80 -1.81
CA VAL A 324 -28.70 -0.57 -2.32
C VAL A 324 -28.74 0.08 -3.71
N CYS A 325 -27.63 0.66 -4.19
CA CYS A 325 -27.50 1.32 -5.49
C CYS A 325 -26.94 0.41 -6.60
N GLU A 326 -26.72 -0.87 -6.32
CA GLU A 326 -26.30 -1.86 -7.32
C GLU A 326 -27.29 -1.91 -8.50
N GLU A 327 -26.75 -2.08 -9.71
CA GLU A 327 -27.49 -2.17 -10.99
C GLU A 327 -28.29 -0.91 -11.37
N MET A 328 -28.15 0.21 -10.67
CA MET A 328 -28.81 1.48 -10.99
C MET A 328 -27.95 2.34 -11.94
N THR A 329 -28.60 3.22 -12.72
CA THR A 329 -27.89 4.33 -13.38
C THR A 329 -27.68 5.49 -12.40
N TYR A 330 -26.74 6.38 -12.70
CA TYR A 330 -26.55 7.58 -11.86
C TYR A 330 -27.81 8.46 -11.81
N ASP A 331 -28.59 8.55 -12.88
CA ASP A 331 -29.86 9.31 -12.90
C ASP A 331 -30.92 8.65 -12.01
N MET A 332 -30.97 7.32 -11.98
CA MET A 332 -31.84 6.57 -11.06
C MET A 332 -31.42 6.81 -9.61
N ILE A 333 -30.12 6.83 -9.30
CA ILE A 333 -29.62 7.10 -7.95
C ILE A 333 -29.95 8.55 -7.56
N GLN A 334 -29.74 9.52 -8.44
CA GLN A 334 -30.03 10.93 -8.15
C GLN A 334 -31.53 11.16 -7.89
N SER A 335 -32.41 10.47 -8.61
CA SER A 335 -33.86 10.59 -8.42
C SER A 335 -34.39 9.82 -7.21
N THR A 336 -33.82 8.64 -6.92
CA THR A 336 -34.29 7.76 -5.83
C THR A 336 -33.66 8.11 -4.48
N PHE A 337 -32.37 8.48 -4.49
CA PHE A 337 -31.56 8.78 -3.30
C PHE A 337 -30.81 10.13 -3.49
N PRO A 338 -31.53 11.26 -3.61
CA PRO A 338 -30.93 12.56 -3.91
C PRO A 338 -29.92 13.04 -2.86
N GLU A 339 -30.18 12.75 -1.58
CA GLU A 339 -29.27 13.09 -0.48
C GLU A 339 -27.97 12.28 -0.56
N GLU A 340 -28.06 10.97 -0.75
CA GLU A 340 -26.91 10.07 -0.91
C GLU A 340 -26.06 10.45 -2.13
N PHE A 341 -26.70 10.80 -3.25
CA PHE A 341 -26.01 11.29 -4.44
C PHE A 341 -25.20 12.57 -4.16
N ALA A 342 -25.80 13.51 -3.43
CA ALA A 342 -25.13 14.76 -3.06
C ALA A 342 -23.99 14.54 -2.05
N LEU A 343 -24.18 13.68 -1.04
CA LEU A 343 -23.16 13.33 -0.06
C LEU A 343 -21.94 12.69 -0.74
N ARG A 344 -22.17 11.77 -1.68
CA ARG A 344 -21.09 11.15 -2.45
C ARG A 344 -20.31 12.14 -3.30
N ASP A 345 -20.97 13.16 -3.84
CA ASP A 345 -20.31 14.20 -4.62
C ASP A 345 -19.46 15.14 -3.75
N GLN A 346 -19.86 15.36 -2.49
CA GLN A 346 -19.14 16.19 -1.54
C GLN A 346 -17.87 15.51 -1.01
N ASP A 347 -17.95 14.24 -0.65
CA ASP A 347 -16.82 13.47 -0.11
C ASP A 347 -16.79 12.05 -0.69
N LYS A 348 -16.38 11.96 -1.96
CA LYS A 348 -16.41 10.71 -2.72
C LYS A 348 -15.47 9.63 -2.18
N TYR A 349 -14.42 9.99 -1.44
CA TYR A 349 -13.47 9.04 -0.90
C TYR A 349 -14.04 8.34 0.35
N HIS A 350 -14.57 9.11 1.30
CA HIS A 350 -15.08 8.58 2.56
C HIS A 350 -16.55 8.15 2.50
N TYR A 351 -17.33 8.66 1.53
CA TYR A 351 -18.72 8.23 1.36
C TYR A 351 -18.81 6.72 1.16
N ARG A 352 -19.59 6.07 2.03
CA ARG A 352 -19.92 4.64 1.96
C ARG A 352 -21.35 4.49 1.48
N TYR A 353 -21.56 3.70 0.42
CA TYR A 353 -22.91 3.38 -0.03
C TYR A 353 -23.71 2.67 1.09
N PRO A 354 -25.02 2.93 1.24
CA PRO A 354 -25.84 2.20 2.20
C PRO A 354 -25.83 0.70 1.89
N GLY A 355 -25.30 -0.10 2.83
CA GLY A 355 -25.12 -1.55 2.64
C GLY A 355 -23.99 -1.93 1.69
N GLY A 356 -23.10 -0.99 1.32
CA GLY A 356 -21.97 -1.21 0.42
C GLY A 356 -20.66 -0.65 0.98
N GLU A 357 -19.77 -0.23 0.08
CA GLU A 357 -18.38 0.18 0.37
C GLU A 357 -18.13 1.67 0.07
N SER A 358 -17.10 2.23 0.70
CA SER A 358 -16.43 3.47 0.31
C SER A 358 -15.12 3.18 -0.45
N TYR A 359 -14.46 4.21 -1.00
CA TYR A 359 -13.11 4.04 -1.54
C TYR A 359 -12.09 3.73 -0.43
N GLN A 360 -12.31 4.21 0.79
CA GLN A 360 -11.49 3.88 1.95
C GLN A 360 -11.59 2.38 2.30
N ASP A 361 -12.79 1.79 2.24
CA ASP A 361 -12.97 0.34 2.42
C ASP A 361 -12.26 -0.45 1.32
N LEU A 362 -12.36 0.03 0.09
CA LEU A 362 -11.71 -0.58 -1.06
C LEU A 362 -10.19 -0.57 -0.95
N VAL A 363 -9.59 0.52 -0.47
CA VAL A 363 -8.15 0.60 -0.17
C VAL A 363 -7.74 -0.47 0.84
N GLN A 364 -8.48 -0.61 1.95
CA GLN A 364 -8.20 -1.64 2.96
C GLN A 364 -8.33 -3.05 2.38
N ARG A 365 -9.36 -3.30 1.57
CA ARG A 365 -9.58 -4.59 0.88
C ARG A 365 -8.47 -4.93 -0.12
N LEU A 366 -7.89 -3.92 -0.78
CA LEU A 366 -6.86 -4.10 -1.80
C LEU A 366 -5.44 -4.15 -1.25
N GLU A 367 -5.23 -3.94 0.05
CA GLU A 367 -3.91 -4.00 0.66
C GLU A 367 -3.17 -5.31 0.33
N PRO A 368 -3.78 -6.52 0.43
CA PRO A 368 -3.08 -7.76 0.07
C PRO A 368 -2.70 -7.84 -1.41
N VAL A 369 -3.47 -7.23 -2.31
CA VAL A 369 -3.13 -7.15 -3.74
C VAL A 369 -1.88 -6.30 -3.94
N ILE A 370 -1.78 -5.15 -3.27
CA ILE A 370 -0.60 -4.29 -3.35
C ILE A 370 0.65 -5.02 -2.85
N MET A 371 0.54 -5.75 -1.75
CA MET A 371 1.67 -6.54 -1.22
C MET A 371 2.13 -7.60 -2.22
N GLU A 372 1.19 -8.28 -2.87
CA GLU A 372 1.54 -9.28 -3.87
C GLU A 372 2.13 -8.63 -5.13
N LEU A 373 1.62 -7.48 -5.57
CA LEU A 373 2.19 -6.73 -6.70
C LEU A 373 3.62 -6.25 -6.42
N GLU A 374 3.91 -5.85 -5.18
CA GLU A 374 5.28 -5.45 -4.79
C GLU A 374 6.25 -6.63 -4.70
N ARG A 375 5.74 -7.86 -4.58
CA ARG A 375 6.51 -9.11 -4.49
C ARG A 375 6.74 -9.80 -5.83
N GLN A 376 5.86 -9.57 -6.79
CA GLN A 376 5.83 -10.30 -8.05
C GLN A 376 6.61 -9.60 -9.16
N GLY A 377 6.95 -10.37 -10.19
CA GLY A 377 7.53 -9.86 -11.43
C GLY A 377 6.47 -9.24 -12.34
N ASN A 378 6.41 -9.69 -13.59
CA ASN A 378 5.44 -9.16 -14.55
C ASN A 378 4.03 -9.68 -14.26
N VAL A 379 3.09 -8.77 -14.00
CA VAL A 379 1.68 -9.09 -13.67
C VAL A 379 0.74 -8.25 -14.51
N LEU A 380 -0.31 -8.86 -15.06
CA LEU A 380 -1.48 -8.20 -15.63
C LEU A 380 -2.67 -8.34 -14.70
N VAL A 381 -3.25 -7.21 -14.29
CA VAL A 381 -4.47 -7.17 -13.48
C VAL A 381 -5.63 -6.68 -14.34
N VAL A 382 -6.60 -7.55 -14.59
CA VAL A 382 -7.87 -7.24 -15.27
C VAL A 382 -8.94 -7.01 -14.21
N CYS A 383 -9.28 -5.74 -13.97
CA CYS A 383 -10.13 -5.34 -12.86
C CYS A 383 -11.24 -4.36 -13.28
N HIS A 384 -11.60 -3.41 -12.41
CA HIS A 384 -12.75 -2.52 -12.57
C HIS A 384 -12.38 -1.06 -12.34
N GLN A 385 -13.32 -0.14 -12.51
CA GLN A 385 -13.00 1.29 -12.50
C GLN A 385 -12.56 1.77 -11.11
N ALA A 386 -13.29 1.45 -10.03
CA ALA A 386 -12.90 1.93 -8.70
C ALA A 386 -11.64 1.19 -8.20
N VAL A 387 -11.56 -0.11 -8.44
CA VAL A 387 -10.38 -0.94 -8.11
C VAL A 387 -9.12 -0.42 -8.79
N MET A 388 -9.15 -0.20 -10.11
CA MET A 388 -8.00 0.27 -10.87
C MET A 388 -7.54 1.66 -10.40
N ARG A 389 -8.47 2.53 -9.98
CA ARG A 389 -8.13 3.83 -9.40
C ARG A 389 -7.36 3.69 -8.09
N CYS A 390 -7.80 2.80 -7.18
CA CYS A 390 -7.08 2.55 -5.93
C CYS A 390 -5.66 2.02 -6.19
N LEU A 391 -5.51 1.06 -7.10
CA LEU A 391 -4.20 0.51 -7.48
C LEU A 391 -3.30 1.59 -8.11
N LEU A 392 -3.83 2.40 -9.04
CA LEU A 392 -3.07 3.49 -9.64
C LEU A 392 -2.68 4.56 -8.63
N ALA A 393 -3.57 4.91 -7.69
CA ALA A 393 -3.25 5.89 -6.67
C ALA A 393 -2.08 5.45 -5.80
N TYR A 394 -1.96 4.15 -5.50
CA TYR A 394 -0.78 3.60 -4.84
C TYR A 394 0.48 3.80 -5.67
N PHE A 395 0.51 3.35 -6.93
CA PHE A 395 1.73 3.40 -7.74
C PHE A 395 2.15 4.83 -8.12
N LEU A 396 1.18 5.73 -8.28
CA LEU A 396 1.37 7.12 -8.72
C LEU A 396 1.38 8.14 -7.57
N ASP A 397 1.36 7.66 -6.32
CA ASP A 397 1.40 8.49 -5.11
C ASP A 397 0.32 9.59 -5.14
N LYS A 398 -0.94 9.19 -5.38
CA LYS A 398 -2.09 10.09 -5.44
C LYS A 398 -2.83 10.13 -4.11
N SER A 399 -3.26 11.33 -3.74
CA SER A 399 -3.99 11.58 -2.50
C SER A 399 -5.38 10.91 -2.50
N ALA A 400 -5.95 10.76 -1.31
CA ALA A 400 -7.33 10.32 -1.12
C ALA A 400 -8.34 11.18 -1.89
N ASP A 401 -8.08 12.49 -2.02
CA ASP A 401 -8.95 13.41 -2.76
C ASP A 401 -8.95 13.14 -4.27
N ASP A 402 -7.78 12.84 -4.84
CA ASP A 402 -7.62 12.62 -6.28
C ASP A 402 -7.98 11.20 -6.72
N LEU A 403 -7.78 10.22 -5.84
CA LEU A 403 -7.96 8.79 -6.12
C LEU A 403 -9.32 8.46 -6.77
N PRO A 404 -10.49 8.90 -6.24
CA PRO A 404 -11.80 8.59 -6.84
C PRO A 404 -12.06 9.20 -8.22
N TYR A 405 -11.14 10.05 -8.70
CA TYR A 405 -11.23 10.80 -9.95
C TYR A 405 -10.09 10.49 -10.92
N LEU A 406 -9.24 9.51 -10.63
CA LEU A 406 -8.26 9.05 -11.62
C LEU A 406 -8.97 8.50 -12.88
N LYS A 407 -8.41 8.79 -14.05
CA LYS A 407 -8.95 8.37 -15.34
C LYS A 407 -8.45 6.95 -15.66
N CYS A 408 -9.39 6.01 -15.72
CA CYS A 408 -9.16 4.61 -16.06
C CYS A 408 -10.14 4.22 -17.17
N PRO A 409 -9.92 4.66 -18.43
CA PRO A 409 -10.84 4.40 -19.52
C PRO A 409 -10.94 2.90 -19.81
N LEU A 410 -12.07 2.48 -20.40
CA LEU A 410 -12.20 1.16 -20.99
C LEU A 410 -11.23 1.00 -22.15
N HIS A 411 -10.85 -0.25 -22.44
CA HIS A 411 -10.07 -0.66 -23.60
C HIS A 411 -8.67 -0.03 -23.72
N THR A 412 -8.08 0.32 -22.57
CA THR A 412 -6.74 0.87 -22.48
C THR A 412 -5.93 0.10 -21.44
N VAL A 413 -4.73 -0.31 -21.82
CA VAL A 413 -3.75 -0.95 -20.93
C VAL A 413 -2.80 0.11 -20.41
N LEU A 414 -2.61 0.16 -19.09
CA LEU A 414 -1.60 0.98 -18.44
C LEU A 414 -0.43 0.09 -18.04
N LYS A 415 0.73 0.30 -18.64
CA LYS A 415 1.99 -0.31 -18.20
C LYS A 415 2.66 0.60 -17.20
N LEU A 416 2.85 0.06 -16.00
CA LEU A 416 3.53 0.68 -14.88
C LEU A 416 4.93 0.10 -14.77
N THR A 417 5.94 0.95 -14.80
CA THR A 417 7.34 0.56 -14.53
C THR A 417 7.81 1.31 -13.29
N PRO A 418 7.88 0.66 -12.11
CA PRO A 418 8.41 1.26 -10.90
C PRO A 418 9.85 1.73 -11.13
N VAL A 419 10.15 2.95 -10.72
CA VAL A 419 11.50 3.55 -10.77
C VAL A 419 11.88 4.08 -9.40
N ALA A 420 13.16 4.39 -9.17
CA ALA A 420 13.66 4.77 -7.84
C ALA A 420 12.86 5.86 -7.09
N TYR A 421 12.19 6.77 -7.81
CA TYR A 421 11.44 7.88 -7.23
C TYR A 421 9.96 7.94 -7.61
N GLY A 422 9.39 6.86 -8.17
CA GLY A 422 7.99 6.86 -8.60
C GLY A 422 7.66 5.71 -9.52
N CYS A 423 6.82 5.96 -10.51
CA CYS A 423 6.43 4.97 -11.50
C CYS A 423 6.25 5.63 -12.86
N LYS A 424 6.90 5.09 -13.90
CA LYS A 424 6.60 5.47 -15.29
C LYS A 424 5.28 4.83 -15.69
N VAL A 425 4.45 5.57 -16.42
CA VAL A 425 3.17 5.09 -16.95
C VAL A 425 3.18 5.22 -18.47
N GLU A 426 2.86 4.13 -19.16
CA GLU A 426 2.68 4.08 -20.60
C GLU A 426 1.24 3.60 -20.88
N LEU A 427 0.53 4.30 -21.76
CA LEU A 427 -0.87 4.01 -22.09
C LEU A 427 -0.95 3.42 -23.49
N PHE A 428 -1.61 2.27 -23.61
CA PHE A 428 -1.84 1.57 -24.87
C PHE A 428 -3.35 1.46 -25.09
N HIS A 429 -3.87 2.20 -26.06
CA HIS A 429 -5.26 2.08 -26.47
C HIS A 429 -5.38 1.01 -27.56
N LEU A 430 -6.20 -0.01 -27.34
CA LEU A 430 -6.24 -1.20 -28.20
C LEU A 430 -7.20 -1.08 -29.39
N ASN A 431 -7.50 0.14 -29.84
CA ASN A 431 -8.31 0.45 -31.03
C ASN A 431 -9.70 -0.21 -31.08
N VAL A 432 -10.32 -0.45 -29.92
CA VAL A 432 -11.71 -0.89 -29.81
C VAL A 432 -12.51 0.18 -29.09
N GLU A 433 -13.55 0.71 -29.72
CA GLU A 433 -14.41 1.73 -29.11
C GLU A 433 -15.09 1.23 -27.83
N ALA A 434 -15.34 2.15 -26.90
CA ALA A 434 -16.11 1.89 -25.69
C ALA A 434 -16.85 3.15 -25.23
N VAL A 435 -17.93 2.97 -24.48
CA VAL A 435 -18.59 4.07 -23.76
C VAL A 435 -17.65 4.68 -22.72
N ASN A 436 -17.84 5.97 -22.43
CA ASN A 436 -17.14 6.63 -21.34
C ASN A 436 -17.92 6.45 -20.03
N THR A 437 -17.27 5.85 -19.02
CA THR A 437 -17.83 5.66 -17.67
C THR A 437 -17.25 6.63 -16.63
N HIS A 438 -16.41 7.57 -17.07
CA HIS A 438 -15.81 8.58 -16.19
C HIS A 438 -16.80 9.71 -15.92
N ARG A 439 -17.06 9.96 -14.65
CA ARG A 439 -17.77 11.15 -14.19
C ARG A 439 -16.80 12.07 -13.45
N ASP A 440 -16.62 13.27 -14.00
CA ASP A 440 -15.73 14.30 -13.46
C ASP A 440 -16.20 14.76 -12.07
N ARG A 441 -15.28 15.43 -11.35
CA ARG A 441 -15.62 16.11 -10.09
C ARG A 441 -16.63 17.22 -10.40
N PRO A 442 -17.77 17.30 -9.68
CA PRO A 442 -18.72 18.39 -9.88
C PRO A 442 -18.02 19.75 -9.71
N LEU A 443 -18.15 20.63 -10.70
CA LEU A 443 -17.63 21.99 -10.63
C LEU A 443 -18.58 22.83 -9.76
N GLY A 444 -18.10 23.31 -8.62
CA GLY A 444 -18.67 24.48 -7.92
C GLY A 444 -20.12 24.38 -7.42
N LYS A 445 -20.35 23.59 -6.35
CA LYS A 445 -21.36 23.96 -5.34
C LYS A 445 -20.72 23.87 -3.96
N SER A 446 -20.10 24.95 -3.50
CA SER A 446 -19.99 25.19 -2.07
C SER A 446 -21.42 25.27 -1.54
N TRP A 447 -21.89 24.21 -0.89
CA TRP A 447 -23.15 24.28 -0.16
C TRP A 447 -22.99 25.29 0.98
N MET A 448 -23.56 26.49 0.81
CA MET A 448 -23.76 27.49 1.87
C MET A 448 -25.04 27.19 2.64
N GLY A 449 -25.19 25.96 3.13
CA GLY A 449 -26.25 25.56 4.06
C GLY A 449 -25.62 25.08 5.37
N PRO A 450 -26.32 25.13 6.52
CA PRO A 450 -25.82 24.49 7.73
C PRO A 450 -25.53 23.03 7.40
N ALA A 451 -24.32 22.57 7.72
CA ALA A 451 -23.96 21.17 7.57
C ALA A 451 -25.07 20.31 8.20
N PRO A 452 -25.67 19.36 7.47
CA PRO A 452 -26.63 18.44 8.07
C PRO A 452 -25.97 17.81 9.30
N LEU A 453 -26.71 17.75 10.42
CA LEU A 453 -26.27 17.03 11.60
C LEU A 453 -25.88 15.61 11.16
N MET A 454 -24.57 15.34 11.17
CA MET A 454 -24.00 14.05 10.86
C MET A 454 -24.42 13.07 11.96
N LEU A 455 -25.62 12.52 11.85
CA LEU A 455 -26.01 11.32 12.58
C LEU A 455 -25.23 10.16 11.97
N ARG A 456 -24.01 9.94 12.49
CA ARG A 456 -23.24 8.71 12.30
C ARG A 456 -24.17 7.54 12.60
N ARG A 457 -24.54 6.77 11.57
CA ARG A 457 -25.07 5.42 11.78
C ARG A 457 -23.88 4.48 11.89
N ASN A 458 -23.44 4.26 13.13
CA ASN A 458 -22.63 3.10 13.48
C ASN A 458 -23.48 1.85 13.21
N SER A 459 -23.34 1.21 12.05
CA SER A 459 -23.65 -0.22 11.98
C SER A 459 -22.45 -0.97 12.52
N TYR A 460 -22.37 -1.04 13.85
CA TYR A 460 -21.65 -2.10 14.55
C TYR A 460 -22.13 -3.45 14.01
N THR A 461 -21.21 -4.40 13.87
CA THR A 461 -21.46 -5.80 13.51
C THR A 461 -22.58 -6.44 14.35
N PRO A 462 -23.23 -7.49 13.82
CA PRO A 462 -23.63 -8.56 14.72
C PRO A 462 -23.10 -9.91 14.26
N LEU A 463 -22.44 -10.59 15.21
CA LEU A 463 -22.57 -12.04 15.38
C LEU A 463 -24.00 -12.47 15.04
N SER A 464 -24.14 -13.45 14.15
CA SER A 464 -25.31 -14.31 13.93
C SER A 464 -26.68 -13.72 14.35
N SER A 465 -27.34 -12.98 13.46
CA SER A 465 -28.78 -12.72 13.59
C SER A 465 -29.58 -13.74 12.76
N HIS A 466 -30.65 -14.29 13.36
CA HIS A 466 -31.43 -15.42 12.87
C HIS A 466 -32.43 -15.11 11.73
N ASP A 467 -32.40 -13.92 11.13
CA ASP A 467 -33.32 -13.54 10.05
C ASP A 467 -32.61 -13.44 8.69
N GLN A 468 -32.53 -14.59 8.00
CA GLN A 468 -32.25 -14.61 6.57
C GLN A 468 -33.55 -14.31 5.80
N VAL A 469 -33.74 -13.06 5.38
CA VAL A 469 -34.56 -12.81 4.18
C VAL A 469 -33.75 -13.31 2.99
N LYS A 470 -33.91 -14.61 2.68
CA LYS A 470 -33.34 -15.23 1.48
C LYS A 470 -33.93 -14.53 0.26
N ARG A 471 -33.11 -13.72 -0.44
CA ARG A 471 -33.41 -13.32 -1.81
C ARG A 471 -33.45 -14.59 -2.68
N PRO A 472 -34.52 -14.87 -3.44
CA PRO A 472 -34.54 -16.00 -4.35
C PRO A 472 -33.51 -15.77 -5.45
N ARG A 473 -32.59 -16.72 -5.64
CA ARG A 473 -31.76 -16.80 -6.83
C ARG A 473 -32.67 -17.14 -8.01
N LEU A 474 -32.93 -16.18 -8.90
CA LEU A 474 -33.48 -16.48 -10.21
C LEU A 474 -32.39 -17.17 -11.03
N TYR A 475 -32.52 -18.50 -11.16
CA TYR A 475 -31.72 -19.30 -12.08
C TYR A 475 -32.14 -18.94 -13.51
N SER A 476 -31.25 -18.30 -14.28
CA SER A 476 -31.38 -18.29 -15.74
C SER A 476 -31.12 -19.69 -16.28
N ALA A 477 -32.06 -20.15 -17.09
CA ALA A 477 -32.12 -21.49 -17.66
C ALA A 477 -30.90 -21.82 -18.52
N GLY A 478 -30.37 -23.03 -18.33
CA GLY A 478 -29.41 -23.64 -19.25
C GLY A 478 -28.19 -24.27 -18.59
N ASN A 479 -28.39 -25.31 -17.78
CA ASN A 479 -27.37 -26.35 -17.57
C ASN A 479 -28.03 -27.66 -17.14
N ARG A 480 -27.67 -28.77 -17.80
CA ARG A 480 -28.17 -30.12 -17.50
C ARG A 480 -27.64 -30.60 -16.14
N PRO A 481 -28.42 -31.32 -15.32
CA PRO A 481 -27.94 -31.82 -14.03
C PRO A 481 -27.02 -33.03 -14.22
N TRP A 482 -25.87 -33.00 -13.55
CA TRP A 482 -25.01 -34.16 -13.32
C TRP A 482 -25.68 -35.12 -12.32
N LEU A 483 -25.61 -36.42 -12.59
CA LEU A 483 -26.18 -37.49 -11.77
C LEU A 483 -25.48 -37.61 -10.39
N PRO A 484 -26.19 -37.98 -9.30
CA PRO A 484 -25.58 -38.11 -7.97
C PRO A 484 -24.80 -39.41 -7.82
N LEU A 485 -23.61 -39.33 -7.23
CA LEU A 485 -22.84 -40.47 -6.71
C LEU A 485 -23.52 -41.04 -5.44
N ALA A 486 -23.48 -42.36 -5.31
CA ALA A 486 -24.14 -43.17 -4.27
C ALA A 486 -23.62 -42.92 -2.83
N PRO A 487 -24.41 -43.22 -1.78
CA PRO A 487 -24.08 -42.91 -0.40
C PRO A 487 -23.13 -43.94 0.25
N SER A 488 -22.27 -43.47 1.14
CA SER A 488 -21.39 -44.27 2.01
C SER A 488 -22.16 -44.88 3.20
N PRO A 489 -21.85 -46.11 3.65
CA PRO A 489 -22.53 -46.70 4.80
C PRO A 489 -21.88 -46.31 6.13
N SER A 490 -22.74 -46.03 7.10
CA SER A 490 -22.44 -45.77 8.50
C SER A 490 -22.14 -47.04 9.29
N GLY A 491 -21.23 -46.92 10.27
CA GLY A 491 -21.34 -47.55 11.60
C GLY A 491 -21.18 -49.06 11.72
N LEU A 492 -20.02 -49.51 12.23
CA LEU A 492 -19.91 -50.81 12.88
C LEU A 492 -19.16 -50.70 14.23
N HIS A 493 -19.83 -51.28 15.22
CA HIS A 493 -19.47 -51.45 16.62
C HIS A 493 -18.13 -52.17 16.84
N PHE A 494 -17.40 -51.76 17.89
CA PHE A 494 -16.38 -52.59 18.55
C PHE A 494 -16.99 -53.30 19.77
N PRO A 495 -16.62 -54.56 20.04
CA PRO A 495 -16.68 -55.13 21.37
C PRO A 495 -15.29 -55.46 21.95
N ASN A 496 -15.20 -55.14 23.24
CA ASN A 496 -14.28 -55.51 24.33
C ASN A 496 -13.21 -56.59 24.13
N THR A 497 -12.04 -56.29 24.70
CA THR A 497 -10.90 -57.13 25.12
C THR A 497 -11.33 -58.23 26.14
N PRO A 498 -10.58 -59.34 26.34
CA PRO A 498 -9.40 -59.32 27.22
C PRO A 498 -8.25 -60.31 26.92
N ASP A 499 -7.17 -60.11 27.68
CA ASP A 499 -6.12 -61.04 28.11
C ASP A 499 -4.96 -61.43 27.18
N GLY A 500 -3.79 -60.85 27.50
CA GLY A 500 -2.68 -61.65 28.00
C GLY A 500 -1.57 -62.04 27.02
N VAL A 501 -0.33 -61.89 27.52
CA VAL A 501 0.87 -62.67 27.21
C VAL A 501 1.93 -62.03 26.29
N LEU A 502 2.98 -61.52 26.98
CA LEU A 502 4.43 -61.63 26.75
C LEU A 502 5.08 -61.24 25.39
N LEU A 503 5.98 -60.26 25.48
CA LEU A 503 7.18 -60.03 24.65
C LEU A 503 8.03 -61.32 24.48
N PRO A 504 8.82 -61.51 23.38
CA PRO A 504 10.10 -60.82 23.26
C PRO A 504 10.60 -60.44 21.84
N THR A 505 11.39 -59.35 21.84
CA THR A 505 12.57 -59.01 21.02
C THR A 505 12.96 -59.86 19.80
N SER A 506 13.15 -59.20 18.64
CA SER A 506 14.39 -59.29 17.83
C SER A 506 14.40 -58.29 16.67
N VAL A 507 15.42 -57.44 16.66
CA VAL A 507 15.98 -56.61 15.57
C VAL A 507 16.90 -57.52 14.69
N PRO A 508 17.49 -57.14 13.52
CA PRO A 508 17.14 -56.26 12.40
C PRO A 508 17.21 -56.96 11.01
N SER A 509 16.78 -56.26 9.95
CA SER A 509 17.60 -56.02 8.75
C SER A 509 17.12 -54.78 8.02
#